data_AF-A0A843LC54-F1
#
_entry.id   AF-A0A843LC54-F1
#
_cell.length_a   1.000
_cell.length_b   1.000
_cell.length_c   1.000
_cell.angle_alpha   90.00
_cell.angle_beta   90.00
_cell.angle_gamma   90.00
#
_symmetry.space_group_name_H-M   'P 1'
#
loop_
_entity.id
_entity.type
_entity.pdbx_description
1 polymer ?
#
loop_
_entity_poly.entity_id
_entity_poly.type
_entity_poly.pdbx_seq_one_letter_code
_entity_poly.pdbx_strand_id
1 'polypeptide(L)'
;MFHKLLFATDFSEYAKKTLDCIAGFPGVAEVIVLHVLEEARNPRGGGEINETLTPDERNLLKEEKHRLESLNKRLKVTTRVKTSSDVPGAIIETAEENGVTLIVVGARGNSIVEGILLGSVSVAIVRRSKITVLVMRHKIMDGLQQTAYDMWCPMIFSRILCPIDFSVCSDRAITLLKTTNGVGQVILFHVVSHGESETELETSVEEASRKLAEIGKDLSRAGVNVRILVKRGNPGSEITRIADEEGVSVIWISSLGKGWFRELLLGSTAYDVAMNARQPVIIVRTTKSKRENQALPENNQYRYDVA
;
A
#
# COMPACT_ATOMS: atom_id res chain seq x y z
N MET A 1 6.26 -9.99 7.83
CA MET A 1 4.83 -9.66 7.63
C MET A 1 4.38 -9.75 6.17
N PHE A 2 5.06 -9.14 5.21
CA PHE A 2 4.76 -9.29 3.76
C PHE A 2 5.37 -10.56 3.15
N HIS A 3 5.03 -11.72 3.68
CA HIS A 3 5.62 -12.98 3.22
C HIS A 3 5.07 -13.42 1.86
N LYS A 4 3.77 -13.21 1.65
CA LYS A 4 3.03 -13.60 0.45
C LYS A 4 2.29 -12.39 -0.13
N LEU A 5 2.60 -12.07 -1.38
CA LEU A 5 2.00 -10.95 -2.12
C LEU A 5 1.27 -11.43 -3.38
N LEU A 6 0.32 -10.63 -3.82
CA LEU A 6 -0.32 -10.76 -5.12
C LEU A 6 0.04 -9.53 -5.94
N PHE A 7 0.54 -9.76 -7.15
CA PHE A 7 0.78 -8.74 -8.15
C PHE A 7 -0.17 -8.97 -9.32
N ALA A 8 -0.99 -7.96 -9.62
CA ALA A 8 -1.87 -7.99 -10.78
C ALA A 8 -1.15 -7.34 -11.97
N THR A 9 -1.05 -8.09 -13.08
CA THR A 9 -0.34 -7.65 -14.30
C THR A 9 -1.32 -7.38 -15.45
N ASP A 10 -1.06 -6.30 -16.17
CA ASP A 10 -1.63 -5.98 -17.49
C ASP A 10 -0.59 -6.10 -18.62
N PHE A 11 0.55 -6.74 -18.32
CA PHE A 11 1.74 -6.90 -19.18
C PHE A 11 2.38 -5.60 -19.68
N SER A 12 1.98 -4.45 -19.13
CA SER A 12 2.55 -3.15 -19.49
C SER A 12 4.03 -3.05 -19.10
N GLU A 13 4.75 -2.11 -19.73
CA GLU A 13 6.12 -1.78 -19.30
C GLU A 13 6.20 -1.35 -17.84
N TYR A 14 5.14 -0.70 -17.32
CA TYR A 14 5.02 -0.35 -15.92
C TYR A 14 4.87 -1.58 -15.02
N ALA A 15 4.12 -2.60 -15.46
CA ALA A 15 4.02 -3.88 -14.77
C ALA A 15 5.37 -4.60 -14.72
N LYS A 16 6.11 -4.64 -15.84
CA LYS A 16 7.46 -5.22 -15.92
C LYS A 16 8.44 -4.57 -14.95
N LYS A 17 8.47 -3.23 -14.89
CA LYS A 17 9.28 -2.54 -13.89
C LYS A 17 8.82 -2.95 -12.48
N THR A 18 7.52 -2.91 -12.18
CA THR A 18 7.02 -3.30 -10.85
C THR A 18 7.47 -4.71 -10.43
N LEU A 19 7.51 -5.68 -11.35
CA LEU A 19 8.03 -7.03 -11.10
C LEU A 19 9.49 -7.04 -10.67
N ASP A 20 10.35 -6.29 -11.37
CA ASP A 20 11.76 -6.14 -10.99
C ASP A 20 11.88 -5.65 -9.55
N CYS A 21 11.00 -4.72 -9.20
CA CYS A 21 10.98 -4.16 -7.87
C CYS A 21 10.60 -5.18 -6.79
N ILE A 22 9.54 -5.93 -7.06
CA ILE A 22 9.02 -6.98 -6.18
C ILE A 22 10.09 -8.02 -5.85
N ALA A 23 10.97 -8.35 -6.81
CA ALA A 23 12.03 -9.34 -6.60
C ALA A 23 12.98 -8.98 -5.43
N GLY A 24 13.15 -7.69 -5.16
CA GLY A 24 13.99 -7.15 -4.09
C GLY A 24 13.28 -6.94 -2.74
N PHE A 25 11.96 -7.09 -2.67
CA PHE A 25 11.21 -6.68 -1.47
C PHE A 25 11.64 -7.43 -0.20
N PRO A 26 11.95 -6.70 0.90
CA PRO A 26 12.36 -7.33 2.15
C PRO A 26 11.30 -8.26 2.74
N GLY A 27 11.68 -9.53 2.95
CA GLY A 27 10.85 -10.52 3.65
C GLY A 27 9.78 -11.22 2.78
N VAL A 28 9.69 -10.88 1.49
CA VAL A 28 8.85 -11.59 0.52
C VAL A 28 9.47 -12.95 0.20
N ALA A 29 8.63 -13.99 0.18
CA ALA A 29 9.03 -15.34 -0.21
C ALA A 29 8.09 -15.96 -1.24
N GLU A 30 6.82 -15.57 -1.25
CA GLU A 30 5.83 -16.07 -2.21
C GLU A 30 5.20 -14.92 -3.01
N VAL A 31 5.14 -15.09 -4.33
CA VAL A 31 4.50 -14.14 -5.24
C VAL A 31 3.45 -14.86 -6.08
N ILE A 32 2.23 -14.33 -6.08
CA ILE A 32 1.18 -14.71 -7.03
C ILE A 32 1.14 -13.63 -8.11
N VAL A 33 1.51 -13.97 -9.33
CA VAL A 33 1.29 -13.13 -10.52
C VAL A 33 -0.09 -13.48 -11.07
N LEU A 34 -1.02 -12.53 -11.04
CA LEU A 34 -2.39 -12.69 -11.50
C LEU A 34 -2.61 -11.85 -12.75
N HIS A 35 -3.11 -12.47 -13.81
CA HIS A 35 -3.72 -11.77 -14.93
C HIS A 35 -5.24 -11.98 -14.92
N VAL A 36 -6.00 -10.93 -15.22
CA VAL A 36 -7.46 -11.01 -15.30
C VAL A 36 -7.90 -10.67 -16.72
N LEU A 37 -8.54 -11.62 -17.38
CA LEU A 37 -9.18 -11.45 -18.67
C LEU A 37 -10.54 -10.78 -18.46
N GLU A 38 -10.79 -9.69 -19.19
CA GLU A 38 -12.01 -8.91 -19.05
C GLU A 38 -13.09 -9.50 -19.96
N GLU A 39 -14.14 -10.09 -19.38
CA GLU A 39 -15.24 -10.66 -20.18
C GLU A 39 -15.85 -9.58 -21.10
N ALA A 40 -15.56 -9.62 -22.40
CA ALA A 40 -16.26 -8.73 -23.30
C ALA A 40 -17.76 -9.13 -23.36
N ARG A 41 -18.62 -8.16 -23.07
CA ARG A 41 -20.06 -8.34 -23.22
C ARG A 41 -20.40 -8.28 -24.70
N ASN A 42 -20.99 -9.36 -25.23
CA ASN A 42 -21.51 -9.35 -26.59
C ASN A 42 -22.61 -8.26 -26.71
N PRO A 43 -22.42 -7.19 -27.50
CA PRO A 43 -23.37 -6.07 -27.58
C PRO A 43 -24.77 -6.48 -28.07
N ARG A 44 -24.87 -7.67 -28.69
CA ARG A 44 -26.09 -8.18 -29.31
C ARG A 44 -26.83 -9.24 -28.48
N GLY A 45 -26.47 -9.45 -27.21
CA GLY A 45 -27.23 -10.27 -26.27
C GLY A 45 -27.42 -11.73 -26.74
N GLY A 46 -26.46 -12.60 -26.48
CA GLY A 46 -26.60 -14.02 -26.80
C GLY A 46 -25.30 -14.81 -26.86
N GLY A 47 -24.56 -14.84 -25.74
CA GLY A 47 -23.42 -15.74 -25.58
C GLY A 47 -22.33 -15.17 -24.69
N GLU A 48 -21.88 -15.95 -23.71
CA GLU A 48 -20.58 -15.76 -23.05
C GLU A 48 -19.49 -16.02 -24.09
N ILE A 49 -18.67 -15.02 -24.39
CA ILE A 49 -17.37 -15.29 -25.00
C ILE A 49 -16.48 -15.80 -23.87
N ASN A 50 -16.22 -17.11 -23.86
CA ASN A 50 -15.16 -17.68 -23.06
C ASN A 50 -13.82 -17.13 -23.58
N GLU A 51 -13.42 -15.96 -23.07
CA GLU A 51 -12.10 -15.43 -23.32
C GLU A 51 -11.08 -16.40 -22.72
N THR A 52 -10.53 -17.21 -23.61
CA THR A 52 -9.47 -18.16 -23.30
C THR A 52 -8.16 -17.42 -23.44
N LEU A 53 -7.33 -17.49 -22.41
CA LEU A 53 -5.97 -16.95 -22.42
C LEU A 53 -5.26 -17.28 -23.74
N THR A 54 -4.89 -16.24 -24.48
CA THR A 54 -4.23 -16.40 -25.78
C THR A 54 -2.86 -17.06 -25.60
N PRO A 55 -2.29 -17.70 -26.64
CA PRO A 55 -0.93 -18.22 -26.59
C PRO A 55 0.10 -17.16 -26.20
N ASP A 56 -0.10 -15.91 -26.63
CA ASP A 56 0.79 -14.78 -26.36
C ASP A 56 0.72 -14.37 -24.89
N GLU A 57 -0.47 -14.17 -24.32
CA GLU A 57 -0.62 -13.85 -22.88
C GLU A 57 -0.11 -14.96 -21.98
N ARG A 58 -0.25 -16.23 -22.41
CA ARG A 58 0.35 -17.37 -21.71
C ARG A 58 1.87 -17.30 -21.70
N ASN A 59 2.48 -16.88 -22.80
CA ASN A 59 3.92 -16.70 -22.89
C ASN A 59 4.38 -15.52 -22.04
N LEU A 60 3.67 -14.38 -22.07
CA LEU A 60 3.94 -13.22 -21.22
C LEU A 60 3.90 -13.56 -19.73
N LEU A 61 2.89 -14.31 -19.27
CA LEU A 61 2.86 -14.78 -17.86
C LEU A 61 4.03 -15.68 -17.49
N LYS A 62 4.46 -16.56 -18.41
CA LYS A 62 5.64 -17.40 -18.19
C LYS A 62 6.91 -16.57 -18.13
N GLU A 63 7.04 -15.55 -18.97
CA GLU A 63 8.16 -14.62 -18.99
C GLU A 63 8.24 -13.83 -17.68
N GLU A 64 7.13 -13.27 -17.21
CA GLU A 64 7.08 -12.53 -15.94
C GLU A 64 7.42 -13.43 -14.74
N LYS A 65 6.91 -14.67 -14.73
CA LYS A 65 7.29 -15.67 -13.74
C LYS A 65 8.80 -15.93 -13.76
N HIS A 66 9.33 -16.23 -14.93
CA HIS A 66 10.75 -16.55 -15.10
C HIS A 66 11.64 -15.37 -14.70
N ARG A 67 11.21 -14.14 -15.03
CA ARG A 67 11.88 -12.89 -14.64
C ARG A 67 12.00 -12.78 -13.12
N LEU A 68 10.90 -12.95 -12.36
CA LEU A 68 10.97 -12.95 -10.90
C LEU A 68 11.90 -14.05 -10.34
N GLU A 69 11.79 -15.28 -10.86
CA GLU A 69 12.60 -16.41 -10.41
C GLU A 69 14.10 -16.23 -10.71
N SER A 70 14.43 -15.60 -11.84
CA SER A 70 15.81 -15.29 -12.23
C SER A 70 16.43 -14.17 -11.38
N LEU A 71 15.66 -13.14 -11.05
CA LEU A 71 16.09 -12.03 -10.19
C LEU A 71 16.24 -12.47 -8.72
N ASN A 72 15.38 -13.38 -8.25
CA ASN A 72 15.46 -13.91 -6.89
C ASN A 72 15.04 -15.38 -6.84
N LYS A 73 16.04 -16.27 -6.91
CA LYS A 73 15.86 -17.74 -6.91
C LYS A 73 15.20 -18.31 -5.64
N ARG A 74 15.08 -17.51 -4.58
CA ARG A 74 14.42 -17.92 -3.33
C ARG A 74 12.91 -17.66 -3.35
N LEU A 75 12.42 -16.88 -4.32
CA LEU A 75 10.99 -16.61 -4.46
C LEU A 75 10.28 -17.81 -5.05
N LYS A 76 9.21 -18.23 -4.38
CA LYS A 76 8.22 -19.15 -4.94
C LYS A 76 7.20 -18.35 -5.73
N VAL A 77 7.28 -18.44 -7.05
CA VAL A 77 6.41 -17.69 -7.96
C VAL A 77 5.35 -18.60 -8.55
N THR A 78 4.09 -18.18 -8.43
CA THR A 78 2.94 -18.88 -9.01
C THR A 78 2.17 -17.92 -9.92
N THR A 79 1.66 -18.44 -11.04
CA THR A 79 0.86 -17.67 -11.99
C THR A 79 -0.60 -18.09 -11.89
N ARG A 80 -1.52 -17.14 -11.96
CA ARG A 80 -2.97 -17.38 -12.02
C ARG A 80 -3.59 -16.54 -13.12
N VAL A 81 -4.68 -17.07 -13.67
CA VAL A 81 -5.55 -16.38 -14.63
C VAL A 81 -6.97 -16.47 -14.11
N LYS A 82 -7.68 -15.35 -14.05
CA LYS A 82 -9.13 -15.31 -13.84
C LYS A 82 -9.79 -14.62 -15.03
N THR A 83 -11.03 -14.98 -15.31
CA THR A 83 -11.88 -14.28 -16.26
C THR A 83 -12.98 -13.59 -15.44
N SER A 84 -13.19 -12.29 -15.66
CA SER A 84 -14.17 -11.53 -14.88
C SER A 84 -14.52 -10.21 -15.56
N SER A 85 -15.81 -9.85 -15.51
CA SER A 85 -16.28 -8.49 -15.82
C SER A 85 -16.07 -7.45 -14.70
N ASP A 86 -15.54 -7.86 -13.54
CA ASP A 86 -15.11 -6.98 -12.44
C ASP A 86 -13.64 -7.27 -12.08
N VAL A 87 -12.72 -6.78 -12.91
CA VAL A 87 -11.27 -6.95 -12.73
C VAL A 87 -10.79 -6.63 -11.30
N PRO A 88 -11.13 -5.47 -10.70
CA PRO A 88 -10.75 -5.18 -9.31
C PRO A 88 -11.28 -6.20 -8.30
N GLY A 89 -12.52 -6.65 -8.47
CA GLY A 89 -13.15 -7.65 -7.62
C GLY A 89 -12.42 -8.99 -7.69
N ALA A 90 -12.13 -9.46 -8.90
CA ALA A 90 -11.39 -10.70 -9.12
C ALA A 90 -9.98 -10.68 -8.50
N ILE A 91 -9.29 -9.53 -8.54
CA ILE A 91 -7.99 -9.33 -7.90
C ILE A 91 -8.10 -9.45 -6.37
N ILE A 92 -9.06 -8.74 -5.76
CA ILE A 92 -9.27 -8.75 -4.31
C ILE A 92 -9.66 -10.16 -3.83
N GLU A 93 -10.62 -10.80 -4.50
CA GLU A 93 -11.08 -12.14 -4.17
C GLU A 93 -9.92 -13.15 -4.25
N THR A 94 -9.12 -13.09 -5.33
CA THR A 94 -7.95 -13.97 -5.46
C THR A 94 -6.96 -13.74 -4.31
N ALA A 95 -6.74 -12.49 -3.89
CA ALA A 95 -5.87 -12.20 -2.77
C ALA A 95 -6.42 -12.77 -1.45
N GLU A 96 -7.71 -12.64 -1.19
CA GLU A 96 -8.38 -13.19 -0.01
C GLU A 96 -8.35 -14.73 0.02
N GLU A 97 -8.70 -15.39 -1.09
CA GLU A 97 -8.68 -16.85 -1.24
C GLU A 97 -7.30 -17.46 -0.99
N ASN A 98 -6.24 -16.72 -1.33
CA ASN A 98 -4.86 -17.20 -1.23
C ASN A 98 -4.13 -16.78 0.05
N GLY A 99 -4.82 -16.08 0.97
CA GLY A 99 -4.23 -15.62 2.22
C GLY A 99 -3.07 -14.63 2.00
N VAL A 100 -3.20 -13.77 0.98
CA VAL A 100 -2.20 -12.76 0.64
C VAL A 100 -2.22 -11.63 1.66
N THR A 101 -1.04 -11.10 1.97
CA THR A 101 -0.86 -10.02 2.97
C THR A 101 -0.64 -8.64 2.35
N LEU A 102 -0.31 -8.60 1.05
CA LEU A 102 -0.06 -7.38 0.29
C LEU A 102 -0.53 -7.56 -1.16
N ILE A 103 -1.39 -6.67 -1.64
CA ILE A 103 -1.71 -6.54 -3.06
C ILE A 103 -0.83 -5.43 -3.64
N VAL A 104 -0.07 -5.72 -4.68
CA VAL A 104 0.76 -4.74 -5.39
C VAL A 104 0.08 -4.39 -6.71
N VAL A 105 -0.14 -3.10 -6.93
CA VAL A 105 -0.73 -2.57 -8.17
C VAL A 105 0.13 -1.44 -8.72
N GLY A 106 0.24 -1.36 -10.04
CA GLY A 106 0.79 -0.19 -10.71
C GLY A 106 -0.15 1.00 -10.58
N ALA A 107 0.39 2.22 -10.54
CA ALA A 107 -0.44 3.43 -10.57
C ALA A 107 -1.08 3.67 -11.94
N ARG A 108 -0.51 3.09 -13.00
CA ARG A 108 -0.98 3.16 -14.39
C ARG A 108 -1.07 1.77 -15.00
N GLY A 109 -1.90 1.66 -16.02
CA GLY A 109 -1.91 0.56 -16.98
C GLY A 109 -1.87 1.09 -18.42
N ASN A 110 -2.31 0.29 -19.38
CA ASN A 110 -2.18 0.57 -20.82
C ASN A 110 -2.90 1.83 -21.38
N SER A 111 -3.71 2.55 -20.59
CA SER A 111 -4.67 3.55 -21.11
C SER A 111 -4.49 5.00 -20.62
N ILE A 112 -3.39 5.36 -19.93
CA ILE A 112 -3.29 6.67 -19.22
C ILE A 112 -2.16 7.56 -19.76
N VAL A 113 -2.53 8.79 -20.14
CA VAL A 113 -1.65 9.89 -20.61
C VAL A 113 -0.71 10.38 -19.49
N GLU A 114 0.47 10.88 -19.88
CA GLU A 114 1.42 11.56 -18.98
C GLU A 114 0.74 12.68 -18.18
N GLY A 115 0.91 12.71 -16.85
CA GLY A 115 0.24 13.73 -16.04
C GLY A 115 0.26 13.47 -14.55
N ILE A 116 -0.67 12.69 -14.03
CA ILE A 116 -0.85 12.21 -12.63
C ILE A 116 -2.28 11.69 -12.68
N LEU A 117 -2.54 10.40 -12.41
CA LEU A 117 -3.83 9.84 -11.99
C LEU A 117 -3.63 8.35 -11.72
N LEU A 118 -4.30 7.85 -10.68
CA LEU A 118 -4.37 6.42 -10.38
C LEU A 118 -5.35 5.77 -11.36
N GLY A 119 -4.98 4.67 -12.01
CA GLY A 119 -5.86 3.97 -12.94
C GLY A 119 -7.11 3.40 -12.28
N SER A 120 -8.20 3.25 -13.05
CA SER A 120 -9.53 2.83 -12.55
C SER A 120 -9.47 1.55 -11.72
N VAL A 121 -8.70 0.56 -12.18
CA VAL A 121 -8.48 -0.70 -11.45
C VAL A 121 -7.82 -0.45 -10.10
N SER A 122 -6.73 0.30 -10.09
CA SER A 122 -5.99 0.64 -8.87
C SER A 122 -6.83 1.49 -7.90
N VAL A 123 -7.63 2.43 -8.39
CA VAL A 123 -8.60 3.20 -7.58
C VAL A 123 -9.62 2.27 -6.92
N ALA A 124 -10.20 1.35 -7.70
CA ALA A 124 -11.20 0.42 -7.22
C ALA A 124 -10.61 -0.54 -6.17
N ILE A 125 -9.40 -1.06 -6.38
CA ILE A 125 -8.69 -1.91 -5.41
C ILE A 125 -8.40 -1.14 -4.14
N VAL A 126 -7.82 0.06 -4.26
CA VAL A 126 -7.50 0.94 -3.13
C VAL A 126 -8.74 1.28 -2.33
N ARG A 127 -9.92 1.41 -2.94
CA ARG A 127 -11.18 1.67 -2.22
C ARG A 127 -11.79 0.42 -1.58
N ARG A 128 -11.82 -0.71 -2.30
CA ARG A 128 -12.60 -1.91 -1.94
C ARG A 128 -11.81 -2.95 -1.15
N SER A 129 -10.48 -2.99 -1.29
CA SER A 129 -9.65 -4.04 -0.69
C SER A 129 -9.65 -3.99 0.83
N LYS A 130 -9.82 -5.16 1.44
CA LYS A 130 -9.61 -5.42 2.87
C LYS A 130 -8.16 -5.76 3.21
N ILE A 131 -7.35 -6.08 2.21
CA ILE A 131 -5.93 -6.42 2.32
C ILE A 131 -5.10 -5.16 2.07
N THR A 132 -3.97 -5.02 2.75
CA THR A 132 -3.02 -3.92 2.52
C THR A 132 -2.65 -3.81 1.05
N VAL A 133 -2.66 -2.59 0.52
CA VAL A 133 -2.38 -2.33 -0.90
C VAL A 133 -1.13 -1.47 -1.01
N LEU A 134 -0.18 -1.89 -1.83
CA LEU A 134 0.93 -1.07 -2.29
C LEU A 134 0.61 -0.54 -3.69
N VAL A 135 0.51 0.77 -3.80
CA VAL A 135 0.41 1.48 -5.08
C VAL A 135 1.80 1.89 -5.51
N MET A 136 2.30 1.27 -6.58
CA MET A 136 3.60 1.58 -7.17
C MET A 136 3.49 2.78 -8.11
N ARG A 137 4.27 3.83 -7.84
CA ARG A 137 4.27 5.10 -8.59
C ARG A 137 5.56 5.24 -9.39
N HIS A 138 5.42 5.29 -10.71
CA HIS A 138 6.56 5.30 -11.64
C HIS A 138 7.18 6.68 -11.87
N LYS A 139 6.60 7.78 -11.35
CA LYS A 139 7.17 9.13 -11.53
C LYS A 139 8.53 9.33 -10.84
N ILE A 140 8.84 8.56 -9.79
CA ILE A 140 10.21 8.48 -9.26
C ILE A 140 11.10 7.67 -10.21
N MET A 141 10.52 6.71 -10.92
CA MET A 141 11.21 5.74 -11.78
C MET A 141 11.57 6.29 -13.17
N ASP A 142 10.94 7.39 -13.62
CA ASP A 142 11.25 8.02 -14.90
C ASP A 142 12.47 8.96 -14.82
N GLY A 143 12.87 9.38 -13.60
CA GLY A 143 14.04 10.24 -13.36
C GLY A 143 15.29 9.49 -12.87
N LEU A 144 15.19 8.19 -12.57
CA LEU A 144 16.30 7.37 -12.10
C LEU A 144 16.93 6.64 -13.28
N GLN A 145 18.26 6.78 -13.45
CA GLN A 145 19.01 5.89 -14.36
C GLN A 145 18.81 4.43 -13.92
N GLN A 146 18.83 3.49 -14.87
CA GLN A 146 18.57 2.05 -14.67
C GLN A 146 19.32 1.45 -13.46
N THR A 147 20.52 1.96 -13.14
CA THR A 147 21.35 1.54 -12.00
C THR A 147 20.82 1.97 -10.63
N ALA A 148 20.20 3.15 -10.53
CA ALA A 148 19.59 3.61 -9.28
C ALA A 148 18.28 2.86 -8.99
N TYR A 149 17.63 2.34 -10.02
CA TYR A 149 16.42 1.54 -9.93
C TYR A 149 16.65 0.19 -9.23
N ASP A 150 17.68 -0.55 -9.66
CA ASP A 150 18.04 -1.85 -9.11
C ASP A 150 18.45 -1.77 -7.62
N MET A 151 18.98 -0.63 -7.18
CA MET A 151 19.31 -0.37 -5.77
C MET A 151 18.12 0.07 -4.93
N TRP A 152 17.16 0.78 -5.52
CA TRP A 152 16.04 1.40 -4.78
C TRP A 152 14.98 0.38 -4.37
N CYS A 153 14.69 -0.60 -5.24
CA CYS A 153 13.64 -1.58 -5.01
C CYS A 153 13.86 -2.51 -3.81
N PRO A 154 15.08 -3.02 -3.58
CA PRO A 154 15.43 -3.68 -2.31
C PRO A 154 15.33 -2.76 -1.08
N MET A 155 15.39 -1.44 -1.31
CA MET A 155 15.41 -0.39 -0.29
C MET A 155 14.07 0.37 -0.19
N ILE A 156 12.96 -0.20 -0.68
CA ILE A 156 11.64 0.45 -0.66
C ILE A 156 11.19 0.83 0.77
N PHE A 157 11.71 0.16 1.80
CA PHE A 157 11.46 0.44 3.22
C PHE A 157 12.60 1.19 3.93
N SER A 158 13.56 1.75 3.19
CA SER A 158 14.73 2.44 3.75
C SER A 158 14.39 3.76 4.43
N ARG A 159 13.42 4.52 3.92
CA ARG A 159 12.98 5.80 4.49
C ARG A 159 11.46 5.93 4.35
N ILE A 160 10.75 5.65 5.42
CA ILE A 160 9.28 5.58 5.44
C ILE A 160 8.70 6.86 6.03
N LEU A 161 7.80 7.54 5.33
CA LEU A 161 6.92 8.54 5.94
C LEU A 161 5.69 7.82 6.48
N CYS A 162 5.44 7.87 7.79
CA CYS A 162 4.26 7.26 8.40
C CYS A 162 3.36 8.34 9.01
N PRO A 163 2.31 8.77 8.29
CA PRO A 163 1.31 9.67 8.82
C PRO A 163 0.50 8.99 9.93
N ILE A 164 0.43 9.62 11.10
CA ILE A 164 -0.30 9.15 12.28
C ILE A 164 -1.39 10.15 12.62
N ASP A 165 -2.62 9.67 12.80
CA ASP A 165 -3.74 10.51 13.21
C ASP A 165 -4.22 10.22 14.64
N PHE A 166 -3.55 9.30 15.34
CA PHE A 166 -3.89 8.79 16.68
C PHE A 166 -5.23 8.03 16.75
N SER A 167 -5.72 7.50 15.62
CA SER A 167 -6.82 6.53 15.62
C SER A 167 -6.31 5.11 15.85
N VAL A 168 -7.19 4.19 16.25
CA VAL A 168 -6.89 2.74 16.36
C VAL A 168 -6.32 2.15 15.06
N CYS A 169 -6.70 2.73 13.91
CA CYS A 169 -6.18 2.31 12.61
C CYS A 169 -4.69 2.63 12.44
N SER A 170 -4.22 3.70 13.08
CA SER A 170 -2.79 4.05 13.12
C SER A 170 -1.97 3.03 13.93
N ASP A 171 -2.52 2.42 14.98
CA ASP A 171 -1.82 1.42 15.80
C ASP A 171 -1.42 0.18 14.99
N ARG A 172 -2.28 -0.22 14.05
CA ARG A 172 -1.98 -1.33 13.15
C ARG A 172 -0.87 -0.96 12.18
N ALA A 173 -0.88 0.24 11.62
CA ALA A 173 0.21 0.72 10.77
C ALA A 173 1.56 0.70 11.51
N ILE A 174 1.58 1.13 12.78
CA ILE A 174 2.74 1.06 13.68
C ILE A 174 3.16 -0.39 13.95
N THR A 175 2.21 -1.28 14.24
CA THR A 175 2.47 -2.71 14.49
C THR A 175 3.08 -3.39 13.28
N LEU A 176 2.61 -3.05 12.07
CA LEU A 176 3.18 -3.60 10.85
C LEU A 176 4.65 -3.13 10.69
N LEU A 177 4.97 -1.87 11.03
CA LEU A 177 6.35 -1.37 10.96
C LEU A 177 7.30 -2.17 11.86
N LYS A 178 6.87 -2.54 13.08
CA LYS A 178 7.68 -3.36 14.01
C LYS A 178 8.02 -4.75 13.48
N THR A 179 7.18 -5.30 12.62
CA THR A 179 7.27 -6.70 12.15
C THR A 179 7.66 -6.80 10.67
N THR A 180 7.93 -5.66 10.04
CA THR A 180 8.39 -5.59 8.65
C THR A 180 9.91 -5.60 8.62
N ASN A 181 10.48 -6.50 7.82
CA ASN A 181 11.92 -6.61 7.66
C ASN A 181 12.44 -5.47 6.77
N GLY A 182 13.69 -5.07 6.95
CA GLY A 182 14.33 -4.08 6.09
C GLY A 182 13.82 -2.65 6.28
N VAL A 183 13.09 -2.37 7.36
CA VAL A 183 12.74 -1.01 7.75
C VAL A 183 14.01 -0.27 8.17
N GLY A 184 14.34 0.80 7.46
CA GLY A 184 15.45 1.69 7.79
C GLY A 184 15.01 2.76 8.78
N GLN A 185 14.82 3.99 8.29
CA GLN A 185 14.30 5.11 9.06
C GLN A 185 12.79 5.28 8.86
N VAL A 186 12.06 5.53 9.95
CA VAL A 186 10.66 5.93 9.95
C VAL A 186 10.55 7.39 10.40
N ILE A 187 9.90 8.21 9.59
CA ILE A 187 9.48 9.56 9.93
C ILE A 187 8.02 9.46 10.38
N LEU A 188 7.78 9.47 11.69
CA LEU A 188 6.43 9.59 12.23
C LEU A 188 5.94 11.02 12.03
N PHE A 189 4.84 11.16 11.32
CA PHE A 189 4.37 12.45 10.86
C PHE A 189 2.94 12.73 11.30
N HIS A 190 2.70 13.90 11.88
CA HIS A 190 1.36 14.35 12.22
C HIS A 190 1.09 15.73 11.64
N VAL A 191 -0.15 15.94 11.18
CA VAL A 191 -0.62 17.22 10.69
C VAL A 191 -1.71 17.73 11.62
N VAL A 192 -1.40 18.80 12.34
CA VAL A 192 -2.38 19.55 13.12
C VAL A 192 -3.24 20.34 12.14
N SER A 193 -4.51 19.95 12.04
CA SER A 193 -5.51 20.71 11.30
C SER A 193 -5.95 21.93 12.12
N HIS A 194 -6.52 22.93 11.46
CA HIS A 194 -6.89 24.25 11.99
C HIS A 194 -7.41 24.26 13.45
N GLY A 195 -7.02 25.28 14.22
CA GLY A 195 -7.54 25.64 15.54
C GLY A 195 -8.13 27.06 15.50
N GLU A 196 -8.92 27.45 16.50
CA GLU A 196 -9.64 28.74 16.48
C GLU A 196 -8.70 29.91 16.85
N SER A 197 -7.59 29.61 17.52
CA SER A 197 -6.56 30.58 17.93
C SER A 197 -5.13 30.04 17.75
N GLU A 198 -4.14 30.93 17.72
CA GLU A 198 -2.71 30.54 17.67
C GLU A 198 -2.30 29.72 18.91
N THR A 199 -2.83 30.07 20.09
CA THR A 199 -2.56 29.36 21.34
C THR A 199 -3.10 27.93 21.35
N GLU A 200 -4.29 27.70 20.78
CA GLU A 200 -4.83 26.34 20.62
C GLU A 200 -4.01 25.51 19.63
N LEU A 201 -3.53 26.15 18.55
CA LEU A 201 -2.67 25.50 17.58
C LEU A 201 -1.33 25.07 18.19
N GLU A 202 -0.69 25.95 18.97
CA GLU A 202 0.55 25.64 19.69
C GLU A 202 0.34 24.47 20.67
N THR A 203 -0.72 24.53 21.47
CA THR A 203 -1.09 23.45 22.40
C THR A 203 -1.29 22.12 21.67
N SER A 204 -1.98 22.15 20.54
CA SER A 204 -2.22 20.95 19.72
C SER A 204 -0.93 20.37 19.12
N VAL A 205 0.02 21.24 18.73
CA VAL A 205 1.33 20.83 18.23
C VAL A 205 2.17 20.19 19.34
N GLU A 206 2.18 20.77 20.54
CA GLU A 206 2.88 20.21 21.70
C GLU A 206 2.30 18.84 22.10
N GLU A 207 0.97 18.74 22.17
CA GLU A 207 0.29 17.50 22.49
C GLU A 207 0.58 16.41 21.45
N ALA A 208 0.49 16.73 20.16
CA ALA A 208 0.82 15.81 19.08
C ALA A 208 2.29 15.35 19.15
N SER A 209 3.21 16.29 19.43
CA SER A 209 4.64 15.99 19.56
C SER A 209 4.90 15.02 20.72
N ARG A 210 4.25 15.22 21.87
CA ARG A 210 4.33 14.31 23.02
C ARG A 210 3.82 12.91 22.68
N LYS A 211 2.63 12.81 22.07
CA LYS A 211 2.04 11.53 21.64
C LYS A 211 2.92 10.79 20.62
N LEU A 212 3.47 11.50 19.63
CA LEU A 212 4.40 10.91 18.68
C LEU A 212 5.71 10.44 19.34
N ALA A 213 6.22 11.17 20.34
CA ALA A 213 7.42 10.77 21.05
C ALA A 213 7.22 9.45 21.83
N GLU A 214 6.04 9.21 22.39
CA GLU A 214 5.71 7.94 23.04
C GLU A 214 5.68 6.78 22.05
N ILE A 215 5.00 6.96 20.91
CA ILE A 215 4.99 5.98 19.81
C ILE A 215 6.40 5.72 19.28
N GLY A 216 7.19 6.79 19.12
CA GLY A 216 8.57 6.72 18.64
C GLY A 216 9.49 5.96 19.59
N LYS A 217 9.33 6.12 20.91
CA LYS A 217 10.06 5.33 21.92
C LYS A 217 9.73 3.85 21.83
N ASP A 218 8.46 3.52 21.65
CA ASP A 218 8.00 2.13 21.51
C ASP A 218 8.55 1.47 20.23
N LEU A 219 8.50 2.17 19.08
CA LEU A 219 9.15 1.71 17.85
C LEU A 219 10.68 1.57 17.99
N SER A 220 11.34 2.52 18.69
CA SER A 220 12.79 2.47 18.92
C SER A 220 13.19 1.27 19.78
N ARG A 221 12.38 0.90 20.78
CA ARG A 221 12.57 -0.35 21.56
C ARG A 221 12.46 -1.60 20.70
N ALA A 222 11.68 -1.55 19.62
CA ALA A 222 11.59 -2.61 18.62
C ALA A 222 12.72 -2.57 17.57
N GLY A 223 13.72 -1.68 17.74
CA GLY A 223 14.88 -1.58 16.85
C GLY A 223 14.67 -0.72 15.59
N VAL A 224 13.58 0.04 15.52
CA VAL A 224 13.28 0.93 14.38
C VAL A 224 13.90 2.31 14.62
N ASN A 225 14.64 2.85 13.64
CA ASN A 225 15.15 4.22 13.71
C ASN A 225 14.03 5.22 13.44
N VAL A 226 13.65 6.02 14.45
CA VAL A 226 12.50 6.93 14.34
C VAL A 226 12.90 8.40 14.45
N ARG A 227 12.34 9.22 13.55
CA ARG A 227 12.29 10.68 13.66
C ARG A 227 10.83 11.12 13.74
N ILE A 228 10.53 12.12 14.56
CA ILE A 228 9.19 12.72 14.65
C ILE A 228 9.13 14.04 13.88
N LEU A 229 7.99 14.33 13.27
CA LEU A 229 7.73 15.59 12.58
C LEU A 229 6.25 15.98 12.76
N VAL A 230 6.00 17.23 13.16
CA VAL A 230 4.65 17.79 13.26
C VAL A 230 4.58 19.02 12.36
N LYS A 231 3.53 19.12 11.54
CA LYS A 231 3.24 20.27 10.68
C LYS A 231 1.80 20.72 10.88
N ARG A 232 1.50 21.92 10.37
CA ARG A 232 0.14 22.49 10.35
C ARG A 232 -0.35 22.53 8.91
N GLY A 233 -1.64 22.33 8.68
CA GLY A 233 -2.25 22.50 7.36
C GLY A 233 -3.23 21.41 6.98
N ASN A 234 -3.43 21.21 5.67
CA ASN A 234 -4.25 20.13 5.15
C ASN A 234 -3.45 18.81 5.17
N PRO A 235 -3.94 17.73 5.81
CA PRO A 235 -3.19 16.48 5.93
C PRO A 235 -2.71 15.90 4.60
N GLY A 236 -3.56 15.80 3.58
CA GLY A 236 -3.19 15.18 2.31
C GLY A 236 -2.10 15.94 1.56
N SER A 237 -2.23 17.28 1.52
CA SER A 237 -1.24 18.16 0.90
C SER A 237 0.10 18.15 1.67
N GLU A 238 0.05 18.22 2.99
CA GLU A 238 1.26 18.20 3.82
C GLU A 238 1.99 16.86 3.77
N ILE A 239 1.27 15.74 3.72
CA ILE A 239 1.88 14.40 3.59
C ILE A 239 2.62 14.28 2.26
N THR A 240 2.01 14.69 1.15
CA THR A 240 2.65 14.61 -0.17
C THR A 240 3.84 15.58 -0.29
N ARG A 241 3.70 16.80 0.24
CA ARG A 241 4.80 17.79 0.30
C ARG A 241 6.00 17.29 1.11
N ILE A 242 5.77 16.78 2.32
CA ILE A 242 6.85 16.25 3.17
C ILE A 242 7.47 14.99 2.57
N ALA A 243 6.68 14.13 1.91
CA ALA A 243 7.24 12.96 1.23
C ALA A 243 8.24 13.35 0.14
N ASP A 244 7.94 14.41 -0.63
CA ASP A 244 8.84 14.98 -1.63
C ASP A 244 10.08 15.64 -0.99
N GLU A 245 9.89 16.51 0.01
CA GLU A 245 10.99 17.23 0.68
C GLU A 245 11.98 16.29 1.39
N GLU A 246 11.48 15.23 2.01
CA GLU A 246 12.29 14.27 2.75
C GLU A 246 12.84 13.15 1.86
N GLY A 247 12.47 13.12 0.57
CA GLY A 247 12.91 12.09 -0.37
C GLY A 247 12.59 10.68 0.11
N VAL A 248 11.39 10.46 0.66
CA VAL A 248 11.03 9.17 1.27
C VAL A 248 10.87 8.08 0.21
N SER A 249 11.20 6.84 0.55
CA SER A 249 11.07 5.68 -0.34
C SER A 249 9.63 5.18 -0.42
N VAL A 250 8.82 5.39 0.63
CA VAL A 250 7.40 5.00 0.63
C VAL A 250 6.62 5.82 1.65
N ILE A 251 5.37 6.12 1.33
CA ILE A 251 4.39 6.64 2.28
C ILE A 251 3.60 5.47 2.87
N TRP A 252 3.56 5.36 4.20
CA TRP A 252 2.93 4.29 4.95
C TRP A 252 1.74 4.81 5.74
N ILE A 253 0.55 4.75 5.15
CA ILE A 253 -0.65 5.41 5.67
C ILE A 253 -1.74 4.40 6.04
N SER A 254 -2.42 4.61 7.17
CA SER A 254 -3.61 3.84 7.52
C SER A 254 -4.75 4.15 6.53
N SER A 255 -5.55 3.15 6.18
CA SER A 255 -6.67 3.38 5.25
C SER A 255 -7.81 4.19 5.83
N LEU A 256 -7.88 4.28 7.15
CA LEU A 256 -8.93 4.96 7.90
C LEU A 256 -8.28 5.86 8.95
N GLY A 257 -9.05 6.86 9.36
CA GLY A 257 -8.67 7.77 10.42
C GLY A 257 -9.81 8.10 11.36
N LYS A 258 -9.60 9.09 12.23
CA LYS A 258 -10.57 9.61 13.20
C LYS A 258 -11.93 9.89 12.55
N GLY A 259 -13.00 9.32 13.11
CA GLY A 259 -14.39 9.60 12.72
C GLY A 259 -15.04 8.66 11.70
N TRP A 260 -14.33 7.63 11.20
CA TRP A 260 -14.89 6.70 10.21
C TRP A 260 -15.23 5.32 10.81
N PHE A 261 -16.54 5.02 10.92
CA PHE A 261 -17.07 3.78 11.52
C PHE A 261 -17.43 2.65 10.53
N ARG A 262 -16.99 2.73 9.27
CA ARG A 262 -17.25 1.67 8.27
C ARG A 262 -15.96 0.97 7.88
N GLU A 263 -15.86 -0.33 8.19
CA GLU A 263 -14.69 -1.20 7.99
C GLU A 263 -14.21 -1.33 6.53
N LEU A 264 -14.97 -0.82 5.57
CA LEU A 264 -14.74 -0.95 4.12
C LEU A 264 -14.39 0.35 3.41
N LEU A 265 -14.34 1.49 4.11
CA LEU A 265 -14.12 2.78 3.44
C LEU A 265 -12.66 3.21 3.51
N LEU A 266 -12.26 4.03 2.54
CA LEU A 266 -10.95 4.66 2.51
C LEU A 266 -11.16 6.10 2.96
N GLY A 267 -10.43 6.51 4.00
CA GLY A 267 -10.48 7.87 4.53
C GLY A 267 -10.05 8.89 3.47
N SER A 268 -10.59 10.11 3.55
CA SER A 268 -10.32 11.19 2.60
C SER A 268 -8.83 11.48 2.45
N THR A 269 -8.08 11.55 3.55
CA THR A 269 -6.62 11.77 3.54
C THR A 269 -5.88 10.63 2.84
N ALA A 270 -6.22 9.37 3.14
CA ALA A 270 -5.58 8.21 2.50
C ALA A 270 -5.88 8.15 1.01
N TYR A 271 -7.11 8.49 0.61
CA TYR A 271 -7.50 8.62 -0.79
C TYR A 271 -6.73 9.74 -1.50
N ASP A 272 -6.64 10.92 -0.89
CA ASP A 272 -5.94 12.08 -1.45
C ASP A 272 -4.45 11.79 -1.66
N VAL A 273 -3.77 11.24 -0.64
CA VAL A 273 -2.38 10.79 -0.73
C VAL A 273 -2.23 9.71 -1.80
N ALA A 274 -3.12 8.72 -1.83
CA ALA A 274 -3.08 7.66 -2.81
C ALA A 274 -3.27 8.15 -4.24
N MET A 275 -3.88 9.33 -4.47
CA MET A 275 -4.05 9.94 -5.80
C MET A 275 -2.86 10.80 -6.21
N ASN A 276 -2.34 11.59 -5.26
CA ASN A 276 -1.46 12.72 -5.53
C ASN A 276 0.02 12.46 -5.22
N ALA A 277 0.35 11.46 -4.42
CA ALA A 277 1.74 11.14 -4.10
C ALA A 277 2.56 10.72 -5.32
N ARG A 278 3.84 11.14 -5.34
CA ARG A 278 4.83 10.73 -6.34
C ARG A 278 5.56 9.45 -5.95
N GLN A 279 5.70 9.22 -4.65
CA GLN A 279 6.26 8.04 -4.00
C GLN A 279 5.24 6.90 -4.01
N PRO A 280 5.70 5.63 -3.95
CA PRO A 280 4.80 4.54 -3.65
C PRO A 280 4.08 4.72 -2.32
N VAL A 281 2.84 4.24 -2.27
CA VAL A 281 1.96 4.40 -1.12
C VAL A 281 1.50 3.03 -0.66
N ILE A 282 1.82 2.69 0.59
CA ILE A 282 1.25 1.55 1.30
C ILE A 282 0.04 2.04 2.07
N ILE A 283 -1.11 1.49 1.71
CA ILE A 283 -2.39 1.73 2.37
C ILE A 283 -2.66 0.54 3.28
N VAL A 284 -2.40 0.73 4.57
CA VAL A 284 -2.55 -0.31 5.59
C VAL A 284 -4.02 -0.53 5.90
N ARG A 285 -4.50 -1.75 5.63
CA ARG A 285 -5.88 -2.16 5.94
C ARG A 285 -5.96 -2.82 7.31
N THR A 286 -7.09 -2.60 7.99
CA THR A 286 -7.31 -2.96 9.39
C THR A 286 -7.90 -4.36 9.61
N THR A 287 -8.16 -5.14 8.56
CA THR A 287 -8.93 -6.38 8.75
C THR A 287 -8.21 -7.40 9.63
N LYS A 288 -8.88 -7.77 10.73
CA LYS A 288 -8.54 -8.96 11.52
C LYS A 288 -8.54 -10.15 10.56
N SER A 289 -7.44 -10.90 10.51
CA SER A 289 -7.44 -12.12 9.72
C SER A 289 -8.44 -13.10 10.35
N LYS A 290 -9.15 -13.91 9.56
CA LYS A 290 -10.05 -14.96 10.10
C LYS A 290 -9.37 -15.89 11.12
N ARG A 291 -8.02 -15.97 11.13
CA ARG A 291 -7.25 -16.74 12.12
C ARG A 291 -7.20 -16.09 13.51
N GLU A 292 -7.36 -14.78 13.62
CA GLU A 292 -7.33 -14.06 14.91
C GLU A 292 -8.67 -14.12 15.67
N ASN A 293 -9.78 -14.42 14.97
CA ASN A 293 -11.11 -14.57 15.58
C ASN A 293 -11.26 -15.80 16.48
N GLN A 294 -10.29 -16.72 16.50
CA GLN A 294 -10.32 -17.90 17.37
C GLN A 294 -9.44 -17.76 18.62
N ALA A 295 -8.73 -16.64 18.82
CA ALA A 295 -7.64 -16.57 19.79
C ALA A 295 -7.70 -15.40 20.81
N LEU A 296 -8.79 -14.64 20.92
CA LEU A 296 -8.90 -13.60 21.95
C LEU A 296 -10.26 -13.64 22.66
N PRO A 297 -10.29 -13.80 24.01
CA PRO A 297 -11.52 -13.64 24.77
C PRO A 297 -11.99 -12.18 24.70
N GLU A 298 -13.29 -11.99 24.49
CA GLU A 298 -13.97 -10.71 24.56
C GLU A 298 -13.92 -10.17 26.00
N ASN A 299 -12.87 -9.45 26.36
CA ASN A 299 -12.90 -8.43 27.41
C ASN A 299 -11.57 -7.68 27.50
N ASN A 300 -11.49 -6.48 26.92
CA ASN A 300 -10.80 -5.38 27.61
C ASN A 300 -11.28 -4.02 27.07
N GLN A 301 -12.25 -3.48 27.79
CA GLN A 301 -12.78 -2.14 27.63
C GLN A 301 -11.81 -1.18 28.32
N TYR A 302 -10.79 -0.68 27.61
CA TYR A 302 -9.96 0.40 28.15
C TYR A 302 -10.77 1.70 28.15
N ARG A 303 -11.31 2.04 29.32
CA ARG A 303 -11.86 3.35 29.66
C ARG A 303 -10.73 4.39 29.62
N TYR A 304 -10.91 5.41 28.79
CA TYR A 304 -10.26 6.70 29.01
C TYR A 304 -11.10 7.42 30.07
N ASP A 305 -10.74 7.29 31.33
CA ASP A 305 -11.29 8.14 32.37
C ASP A 305 -10.49 9.45 32.39
N VAL A 306 -11.24 10.53 32.13
CA VAL A 306 -10.80 11.92 32.26
C VAL A 306 -10.85 12.28 33.74
N ALA A 307 -9.74 12.75 34.29
CA ALA A 307 -9.67 13.51 35.52
C ALA A 307 -8.61 14.61 35.37
#